data_AF-A0A0Q2M0S1-F1
#
_entry.id   AF-A0A0Q2M0S1-F1
#
_cell.length_a   1.000
_cell.length_b   1.000
_cell.length_c   1.000
_cell.angle_alpha   90.00
_cell.angle_beta   90.00
_cell.angle_gamma   90.00
#
_symmetry.space_group_name_H-M   'P 1'
#
loop_
_entity.id
_entity.type
_entity.pdbx_description
1 polymer ?
#
loop_
_entity_poly.entity_id
_entity_poly.type
_entity_poly.pdbx_seq_one_letter_code
_entity_poly.pdbx_strand_id
1 'polypeptide(L)'
;MPDDDLTREVQELRKALEELRESFAVVSQMAQAYLRLINLYAQYGGLGIEVAVPEIKHDPISREIVRILFDLKRANMSQIARELKGRRGKASRNTVRTKLRELVELGIVVEVPGERGKVYALSREVVKKWLEMIGMPIRFDQTNDY
;
A
#
# COMPACT_ATOMS: atom_id res chain seq x y z
N MET A 1 14.14 15.54 56.29
CA MET A 1 15.04 15.96 55.19
C MET A 1 15.61 14.80 54.35
N PRO A 2 15.95 13.61 54.88
CA PRO A 2 16.35 12.48 54.03
C PRO A 2 15.18 11.81 53.28
N ASP A 3 13.98 11.75 53.88
CA ASP A 3 12.81 11.11 53.27
C ASP A 3 12.24 11.87 52.05
N ASP A 4 12.36 13.20 52.04
CA ASP A 4 11.87 14.03 50.92
C ASP A 4 12.74 13.86 49.67
N ASP A 5 14.06 13.70 49.86
CA ASP A 5 15.02 13.47 48.77
C ASP A 5 14.83 12.06 48.18
N LEU A 6 14.62 11.06 49.03
CA LEU A 6 14.31 9.70 48.59
C LEU A 6 12.98 9.62 47.83
N THR A 7 11.96 10.35 48.30
CA THR A 7 10.66 10.44 47.62
C THR A 7 10.81 11.09 46.25
N ARG A 8 11.66 12.12 46.14
CA ARG A 8 11.95 12.81 44.89
C ARG A 8 12.70 11.91 43.90
N GLU A 9 13.74 11.21 44.34
CA GLU A 9 14.47 10.24 43.51
C GLU A 9 13.55 9.12 43.00
N VAL A 10 12.67 8.59 43.84
CA VAL A 10 11.69 7.56 43.43
C VAL A 10 10.69 8.11 42.41
N GLN A 11 10.26 9.36 42.54
CA GLN A 11 9.39 10.00 41.54
C GLN A 11 10.10 10.23 40.21
N GLU A 12 11.37 10.66 40.24
CA GLU A 12 12.17 10.84 39.04
C GLU A 12 12.44 9.50 38.32
N LEU A 13 12.74 8.44 39.08
CA LEU A 13 12.88 7.08 38.55
C LEU A 13 11.59 6.57 37.91
N ARG A 14 10.43 6.78 38.55
CA ARG A 14 9.13 6.41 37.98
C ARG A 14 8.86 7.13 36.67
N LYS A 15 9.17 8.43 36.61
CA LYS A 15 9.00 9.23 35.39
C LYS A 15 9.91 8.73 34.26
N ALA A 16 11.18 8.47 34.55
CA ALA A 16 12.12 7.92 33.58
C ALA A 16 11.69 6.53 33.07
N LEU A 17 11.14 5.69 33.95
CA LEU A 17 10.57 4.39 33.57
C LEU A 17 9.33 4.52 32.66
N GLU A 18 8.47 5.50 32.93
CA GLU A 18 7.29 5.78 32.09
C GLU A 18 7.73 6.23 30.68
N GLU A 19 8.66 7.18 30.60
CA GLU A 19 9.23 7.69 29.33
C GLU A 19 9.93 6.57 28.53
N LEU A 20 10.65 5.67 29.22
CA LEU A 20 11.27 4.50 28.60
C LEU A 20 10.21 3.52 28.06
N ARG A 21 9.13 3.29 28.81
CA ARG A 21 8.04 2.40 28.40
C ARG A 21 7.33 2.93 27.15
N GLU A 22 7.09 4.23 27.08
CA GLU A 22 6.51 4.88 25.90
C GLU A 22 7.42 4.74 24.68
N SER A 23 8.72 4.97 24.85
CA SER A 23 9.71 4.79 23.78
C SER A 23 9.77 3.34 23.30
N PHE A 24 9.70 2.37 24.21
CA PHE A 24 9.70 0.95 23.87
C PHE A 24 8.44 0.53 23.11
N ALA A 25 7.29 1.13 23.42
CA ALA A 25 6.05 0.89 22.69
C ALA A 25 6.18 1.28 21.21
N VAL A 26 6.81 2.42 20.91
CA VAL A 26 7.09 2.87 19.54
C VAL A 26 8.01 1.88 18.82
N VAL A 27 9.11 1.47 19.45
CA VAL A 27 10.06 0.51 18.88
C VAL A 27 9.39 -0.84 18.60
N SER A 28 8.55 -1.32 19.52
CA SER A 28 7.80 -2.57 19.35
C SER A 28 6.84 -2.51 18.16
N GLN A 29 6.12 -1.40 18.00
CA GLN A 29 5.24 -1.17 16.84
C GLN A 29 6.01 -1.18 15.53
N MET A 30 7.19 -0.56 15.48
CA MET A 30 8.06 -0.57 14.29
C MET A 30 8.56 -1.98 13.97
N ALA A 31 9.00 -2.74 14.98
CA ALA A 31 9.42 -4.13 14.80
C ALA A 31 8.28 -5.01 14.24
N GLN A 32 7.06 -4.84 14.73
CA GLN A 32 5.88 -5.53 14.20
C GLN A 32 5.58 -5.15 12.75
N ALA A 33 5.68 -3.87 12.39
CA ALA A 33 5.52 -3.42 11.00
C ALA A 33 6.59 -4.02 10.09
N TYR A 34 7.84 -4.08 10.55
CA TYR A 34 8.94 -4.69 9.80
C TYR A 34 8.77 -6.20 9.61
N LEU A 35 8.36 -6.93 10.64
CA LEU A 35 8.04 -8.37 10.53
C LEU A 35 6.88 -8.62 9.57
N ARG A 36 5.87 -7.76 9.54
CA ARG A 36 4.79 -7.83 8.54
C ARG A 36 5.35 -7.71 7.12
N LEU A 37 6.22 -6.73 6.85
CA LEU A 37 6.87 -6.56 5.55
C LEU A 37 7.69 -7.81 5.15
N ILE A 38 8.45 -8.39 6.08
CA ILE A 38 9.21 -9.62 5.80
C ILE A 38 8.28 -10.77 5.43
N ASN A 39 7.19 -10.98 6.18
CA ASN A 39 6.22 -12.05 5.90
C ASN A 39 5.53 -11.86 4.55
N LEU A 40 5.22 -10.61 4.20
CA LEU A 40 4.67 -10.23 2.91
C LEU A 40 5.62 -10.57 1.76
N TYR A 41 6.88 -10.19 1.91
CA TYR A 41 7.92 -10.54 0.95
C TYR A 41 8.09 -12.06 0.84
N ALA A 42 8.10 -12.79 1.96
CA ALA A 42 8.24 -14.24 1.97
C ALA A 42 7.05 -14.98 1.32
N GLN A 43 5.82 -14.47 1.50
CA GLN A 43 4.61 -15.11 0.97
C GLN A 43 4.38 -14.86 -0.53
N TYR A 44 4.79 -13.70 -1.04
CA TYR A 44 4.46 -13.26 -2.41
C TYR A 44 5.66 -12.94 -3.29
N GLY A 45 6.88 -12.99 -2.75
CA GLY A 45 8.13 -12.69 -3.46
C GLY A 45 8.31 -11.20 -3.81
N GLY A 46 7.48 -10.31 -3.27
CA GLY A 46 7.53 -8.87 -3.51
C GLY A 46 6.58 -8.10 -2.60
N LEU A 47 6.77 -6.77 -2.51
CA LEU A 47 5.96 -5.85 -1.69
C LEU A 47 5.02 -4.96 -2.54
N GLY A 48 4.87 -5.29 -3.82
CA GLY A 48 4.09 -4.47 -4.74
C GLY A 48 2.59 -4.47 -4.43
N ILE A 49 1.91 -3.42 -4.88
CA ILE A 49 0.46 -3.22 -4.72
C ILE A 49 -0.37 -4.43 -5.18
N GLU A 50 0.13 -5.19 -6.14
CA GLU A 50 -0.56 -6.37 -6.68
C GLU A 50 -0.68 -7.52 -5.68
N VAL A 51 0.07 -7.47 -4.57
CA VAL A 51 -0.05 -8.44 -3.47
C VAL A 51 -1.35 -8.27 -2.68
N ALA A 52 -1.93 -7.06 -2.68
CA ALA A 52 -3.23 -6.79 -2.07
C ALA A 52 -4.42 -7.37 -2.87
N VAL A 53 -4.14 -7.98 -4.03
CA VAL A 53 -5.14 -8.47 -4.98
C VAL A 53 -4.85 -9.93 -5.32
N PRO A 54 -5.24 -10.89 -4.46
CA PRO A 54 -4.95 -12.30 -4.68
C PRO A 54 -5.59 -12.87 -5.95
N GLU A 55 -6.69 -12.29 -6.44
CA GLU A 55 -7.46 -12.70 -7.62
C GLU A 55 -6.61 -12.69 -8.90
N ILE A 56 -5.61 -11.81 -8.98
CA ILE A 56 -4.76 -11.66 -10.16
C ILE A 56 -3.40 -12.35 -10.01
N LYS A 57 -3.17 -13.11 -8.93
CA LYS A 57 -1.87 -13.73 -8.62
C LYS A 57 -1.29 -14.53 -9.78
N HIS A 58 -2.15 -15.25 -10.51
CA HIS A 58 -1.77 -16.13 -11.62
C HIS A 58 -1.72 -15.41 -12.98
N ASP A 59 -2.11 -14.14 -13.05
CA ASP A 59 -2.10 -13.35 -14.27
C ASP A 59 -1.00 -12.28 -14.25
N PRO A 60 0.15 -12.54 -14.88
CA PRO A 60 1.29 -11.61 -14.86
C PRO A 60 0.99 -10.28 -15.59
N ILE A 61 0.01 -10.25 -16.50
CA ILE A 61 -0.33 -9.02 -17.23
C ILE A 61 -1.17 -8.12 -16.32
N SER A 62 -2.17 -8.69 -15.67
CA SER A 62 -3.04 -7.97 -14.73
C SER A 62 -2.25 -7.42 -13.55
N ARG A 63 -1.32 -8.22 -13.00
CA ARG A 63 -0.38 -7.76 -11.96
C ARG A 63 0.41 -6.52 -12.38
N GLU A 64 0.93 -6.53 -13.60
CA GLU A 64 1.73 -5.40 -14.09
C GLU A 64 0.88 -4.17 -14.40
N ILE A 65 -0.35 -4.35 -14.89
CA ILE A 65 -1.30 -3.24 -15.05
C ILE A 65 -1.62 -2.59 -13.70
N VAL A 66 -1.84 -3.39 -12.65
CA VAL A 66 -2.10 -2.88 -11.29
C VAL A 66 -0.91 -2.08 -10.76
N ARG A 67 0.33 -2.55 -10.95
CA ARG A 67 1.54 -1.78 -10.61
C ARG A 67 1.62 -0.46 -11.37
N ILE A 68 1.40 -0.49 -12.68
CA ILE A 68 1.43 0.72 -13.52
C ILE A 68 0.39 1.75 -13.04
N LEU A 69 -0.83 1.29 -12.72
CA LEU A 69 -1.89 2.17 -12.23
C LEU A 69 -1.61 2.73 -10.83
N PHE A 70 -0.91 1.99 -9.98
CA PHE A 70 -0.43 2.50 -8.70
C PHE A 70 0.62 3.59 -8.89
N ASP A 71 1.61 3.35 -9.76
CA ASP A 71 2.70 4.30 -10.01
C ASP A 71 2.21 5.59 -10.69
N LEU A 72 1.32 5.48 -11.67
CA LEU A 72 0.78 6.61 -12.41
C LEU A 72 -0.42 7.28 -11.73
N LYS A 73 -0.98 6.66 -10.69
CA LYS A 73 -2.27 6.98 -10.02
C LYS A 73 -3.50 6.86 -10.91
N ARG A 74 -3.45 7.42 -12.12
CA ARG A 74 -4.50 7.37 -13.14
C ARG A 74 -3.87 7.33 -14.53
N ALA A 75 -4.37 6.49 -15.42
CA ALA A 75 -3.84 6.37 -16.77
C ALA A 75 -4.91 5.92 -17.78
N ASN A 76 -4.82 6.43 -19.01
CA ASN A 76 -5.60 5.92 -20.12
C ASN A 76 -4.98 4.65 -20.72
N MET A 77 -5.75 3.96 -21.56
CA MET A 77 -5.33 2.70 -22.20
C MET A 77 -4.00 2.81 -22.99
N SER A 78 -3.76 3.93 -23.67
CA SER A 78 -2.52 4.14 -24.43
C SER A 78 -1.30 4.27 -23.53
N GLN A 79 -1.44 5.00 -22.41
CA GLN A 79 -0.39 5.14 -21.40
C GLN A 79 -0.07 3.80 -20.76
N ILE A 80 -1.10 3.05 -20.34
CA ILE A 80 -0.93 1.71 -19.76
C ILE A 80 -0.23 0.77 -20.73
N ALA A 81 -0.64 0.75 -22.00
CA ALA A 81 -0.01 -0.10 -23.01
C ALA A 81 1.46 0.26 -23.26
N ARG A 82 1.79 1.56 -23.23
CA ARG A 82 3.18 2.03 -23.38
C ARG A 82 4.05 1.60 -22.21
N GLU A 83 3.60 1.82 -20.98
CA GLU A 83 4.35 1.40 -19.78
C GLU A 83 4.49 -0.13 -19.73
N LEU A 84 3.42 -0.86 -20.03
CA LEU A 84 3.45 -2.32 -20.06
C LEU A 84 4.44 -2.85 -21.10
N LYS A 85 4.54 -2.20 -22.27
CA LYS A 85 5.56 -2.52 -23.28
C LYS A 85 6.96 -2.21 -22.78
N GLY A 86 7.16 -1.07 -22.10
CA GLY A 86 8.44 -0.71 -21.52
C GLY A 86 8.95 -1.74 -20.51
N ARG A 87 8.06 -2.26 -19.65
CA ARG A 87 8.41 -3.22 -18.60
C ARG A 87 8.56 -4.66 -19.09
N ARG A 88 7.75 -5.09 -20.06
CA ARG A 88 7.69 -6.50 -20.52
C ARG A 88 8.27 -6.75 -21.90
N GLY A 89 8.74 -5.71 -22.59
CA GLY A 89 9.17 -5.75 -23.99
C GLY A 89 8.04 -5.86 -25.02
N LYS A 90 6.88 -6.43 -24.64
CA LYS A 90 5.70 -6.59 -25.50
C LYS A 90 4.41 -6.21 -24.78
N ALA A 91 3.54 -5.49 -25.48
CA ALA A 91 2.18 -5.25 -25.06
C ALA A 91 1.26 -5.13 -26.28
N SER A 92 0.18 -5.93 -26.30
CA SER A 92 -0.90 -5.75 -27.26
C SER A 92 -1.98 -4.88 -26.65
N ARG A 93 -2.41 -3.85 -27.40
CA ARG A 93 -3.54 -3.00 -27.01
C ARG A 93 -4.79 -3.84 -26.72
N ASN A 94 -5.07 -4.87 -27.53
CA ASN A 94 -6.23 -5.73 -27.31
C ASN A 94 -6.11 -6.49 -25.98
N THR A 95 -4.94 -7.01 -25.65
CA THR A 95 -4.70 -7.67 -24.35
C THR A 95 -4.91 -6.71 -23.19
N VAL A 96 -4.39 -5.48 -23.27
CA VAL A 96 -4.59 -4.45 -22.24
C VAL A 96 -6.07 -4.13 -22.07
N ARG A 97 -6.82 -4.00 -23.17
CA ARG A 97 -8.28 -3.74 -23.12
C ARG A 97 -9.05 -4.87 -22.46
N THR A 98 -8.71 -6.12 -22.77
CA THR A 98 -9.36 -7.29 -22.18
C THR A 98 -9.07 -7.35 -20.70
N LYS A 99 -7.79 -7.20 -20.29
CA LYS A 99 -7.40 -7.21 -18.88
C LYS A 99 -7.97 -6.06 -18.07
N LEU A 100 -8.05 -4.85 -18.64
CA LEU A 100 -8.72 -3.74 -17.95
C LEU A 100 -10.21 -4.02 -17.71
N ARG A 101 -10.91 -4.65 -18.66
CA ARG A 101 -12.31 -5.03 -18.45
C ARG A 101 -12.46 -6.05 -17.32
N GLU A 102 -11.65 -7.10 -17.33
CA GLU A 102 -11.63 -8.10 -16.24
C GLU A 102 -11.32 -7.44 -14.88
N LEU A 103 -10.34 -6.54 -14.82
CA LEU A 103 -9.97 -5.82 -13.58
C LEU A 103 -11.07 -4.88 -13.09
N VAL A 104 -11.84 -4.27 -14.00
CA VAL A 104 -13.00 -3.43 -13.66
C VAL A 104 -14.15 -4.30 -13.14
N GLU A 105 -14.41 -5.44 -13.77
CA GLU A 105 -15.44 -6.40 -13.32
C GLU A 105 -15.13 -6.96 -11.93
N LEU A 106 -13.85 -7.15 -11.60
CA LEU A 106 -13.38 -7.57 -10.28
C LEU A 106 -13.35 -6.43 -9.25
N GLY A 107 -13.67 -5.18 -9.62
CA GLY A 107 -13.62 -4.02 -8.72
C GLY A 107 -12.21 -3.59 -8.29
N ILE A 108 -11.18 -4.11 -8.96
CA ILE A 108 -9.77 -3.79 -8.68
C ILE A 108 -9.40 -2.42 -9.28
N VAL A 109 -9.97 -2.15 -10.45
CA VAL A 109 -9.76 -0.92 -11.22
C VAL A 109 -11.11 -0.23 -11.41
N VAL A 110 -11.14 1.09 -11.39
CA VAL A 110 -12.33 1.90 -11.67
C VAL A 110 -12.08 2.80 -12.88
N GLU A 111 -13.13 3.01 -13.67
CA GLU A 111 -13.13 4.04 -14.71
C GLU A 111 -13.38 5.41 -14.05
N VAL A 112 -12.49 6.36 -14.30
CA VAL A 112 -12.60 7.74 -13.81
C VAL A 112 -12.77 8.71 -14.98
N PRO A 113 -13.46 9.85 -14.77
CA PRO A 113 -13.59 10.88 -15.80
C PRO A 113 -12.22 11.36 -16.27
N GLY A 114 -12.01 11.36 -17.58
CA GLY A 114 -10.81 11.88 -18.22
C GLY A 114 -11.15 12.95 -19.24
N GLU A 115 -10.25 13.91 -19.44
CA GLU A 115 -10.43 14.99 -20.43
C GLU A 115 -10.62 14.48 -21.86
N ARG A 116 -10.00 13.34 -22.21
CA ARG A 116 -10.05 12.75 -23.56
C ARG A 116 -10.17 11.23 -23.50
N GLY A 117 -11.36 10.78 -23.12
CA GLY A 117 -11.74 9.37 -23.09
C GLY A 117 -11.55 8.70 -21.73
N LYS A 118 -11.69 7.37 -21.72
CA LYS A 118 -11.66 6.57 -20.49
C LYS A 118 -10.27 6.57 -19.85
N VAL A 119 -10.22 6.95 -18.58
CA VAL A 119 -9.04 6.85 -17.71
C VAL A 119 -9.36 5.83 -16.63
N TYR A 120 -8.33 5.10 -16.20
CA TYR A 120 -8.45 4.04 -15.21
C TYR A 120 -7.59 4.37 -14.00
N ALA A 121 -8.07 4.03 -12.82
CA ALA A 121 -7.36 4.15 -11.54
C ALA A 121 -7.60 2.89 -10.69
N LEU A 122 -6.75 2.63 -9.70
CA LEU A 122 -7.02 1.57 -8.74
C LEU A 122 -8.20 1.96 -7.85
N SER A 123 -9.03 0.99 -7.48
CA SER A 123 -10.09 1.25 -6.51
C SER A 123 -9.50 1.62 -5.15
N ARG A 124 -10.20 2.50 -4.43
CA ARG A 124 -9.80 2.91 -3.06
C ARG A 124 -9.65 1.70 -2.13
N GLU A 125 -10.46 0.67 -2.32
CA GLU A 125 -10.40 -0.57 -1.54
C GLU A 125 -9.08 -1.30 -1.70
N VAL A 126 -8.54 -1.41 -2.93
CA VAL A 126 -7.26 -2.05 -3.20
C VAL A 126 -6.12 -1.27 -2.53
N VAL A 127 -6.12 0.05 -2.68
CA VAL A 127 -5.10 0.91 -2.05
C VAL A 127 -5.17 0.80 -0.53
N LYS A 128 -6.38 0.83 0.04
CA LYS A 128 -6.60 0.67 1.48
C LYS A 128 -6.09 -0.68 2.00
N LYS A 129 -6.47 -1.79 1.35
CA LYS A 129 -6.00 -3.14 1.72
C LYS A 129 -4.49 -3.23 1.74
N TRP A 130 -3.82 -2.62 0.75
CA TRP A 130 -2.35 -2.61 0.70
C TRP A 130 -1.72 -1.76 1.81
N LEU A 131 -2.27 -0.60 2.11
CA LEU A 131 -1.79 0.26 3.21
C LEU A 131 -1.94 -0.42 4.58
N GLU A 132 -3.08 -1.07 4.82
CA GLU A 132 -3.32 -1.87 6.02
C GLU A 132 -2.30 -3.01 6.12
N MET A 133 -2.04 -3.68 5.00
CA MET A 133 -1.10 -4.79 4.88
C MET A 133 0.35 -4.38 5.21
N ILE A 134 0.80 -3.19 4.80
CA ILE A 134 2.12 -2.65 5.19
C ILE A 134 2.14 -2.01 6.58
N GLY A 135 1.01 -2.01 7.29
CA GLY A 135 0.91 -1.46 8.65
C GLY A 135 0.85 0.07 8.71
N MET A 136 0.39 0.74 7.65
CA MET A 136 0.05 2.17 7.66
C MET A 136 -1.46 2.34 7.91
N PRO A 137 -1.90 2.67 9.14
CA PRO A 137 -3.30 3.00 9.39
C PRO A 137 -3.62 4.40 8.84
N ILE A 138 -4.03 4.49 7.57
CA ILE A 138 -4.50 5.74 6.98
C ILE A 138 -6.01 5.88 7.21
N ARG A 139 -6.44 7.00 7.83
CA ARG A 139 -7.84 7.45 7.78
C ARG A 139 -8.05 8.17 6.45
N PHE A 140 -8.86 7.60 5.56
CA PHE A 140 -9.09 8.09 4.19
C PHE A 140 -10.01 9.32 4.13
N ASP A 141 -9.89 10.24 5.09
CA ASP A 141 -10.87 11.30 5.30
C ASP A 141 -10.45 12.62 4.63
N GLN A 142 -9.25 12.71 4.02
CA GLN A 142 -8.71 13.98 3.50
C GLN A 142 -7.96 13.93 2.15
N THR A 143 -7.88 12.79 1.45
CA THR A 143 -7.20 12.75 0.14
C THR A 143 -8.22 12.59 -0.98
N ASN A 144 -8.47 13.69 -1.70
CA ASN A 144 -9.39 13.75 -2.85
C ASN A 144 -8.80 13.13 -4.14
N ASP A 145 -7.67 12.42 -4.03
CA ASP A 145 -6.81 12.03 -5.17
C ASP A 145 -6.85 10.54 -5.53
N TYR A 146 -7.82 9.77 -5.02
CA TYR A 146 -8.01 8.36 -5.37
C TYR A 146 -9.46 8.03 -5.74
#